data_AF-N6SU93-F1
#
_entry.id   AF-N6SU93-F1
#
_cell.length_a   1.000
_cell.length_b   1.000
_cell.length_c   1.000
_cell.angle_alpha   90.00
_cell.angle_beta   90.00
_cell.angle_gamma   90.00
#
_symmetry.space_group_name_H-M   'P 1'
#
loop_
_entity.id
_entity.type
_entity.pdbx_description
1 polymer ?
#
loop_
_entity_poly.entity_id
_entity_poly.type
_entity_poly.pdbx_seq_one_letter_code
_entity_poly.pdbx_strand_id
1 'polypeptide(L)'
;MFKKIQAREGEIGYGLINTKTGNAIPDKLVDRLIHRQLIQMGQVSSMRLTFIKLKQMVQEKLDAIADLNEIAPGFLLADFEQLKVMNQSYGDKLEERDEELSRLRAKCASTIQILAHLREKSSALQNDVADLMEERNETEWEFFNVRSTLNLTKQHRDYCRHGINQMRDDSGLLTQPTLLRDMEQGLVDAKVLAGELQHVMAEYKKRARQIKRIRTRIEEAKEMRRLGRRSSLRVRNPFLQVRNERSDRICRGRPSLMMPTIEETAFDSLRSIKPKITYDRRRHPLNPKLCKRADG
;
A
#
# COMPACT_ATOMS: atom_id res chain seq x y z
N MET A 1 -73.78 -86.00 -50.43
CA MET A 1 -72.78 -86.96 -49.94
C MET A 1 -73.25 -87.64 -48.64
N PHE A 2 -73.58 -86.89 -47.60
CA PHE A 2 -73.99 -87.43 -46.29
C PHE A 2 -75.23 -88.34 -46.30
N LYS A 3 -76.30 -87.98 -47.04
CA LYS A 3 -77.49 -88.86 -47.18
C LYS A 3 -77.17 -90.24 -47.75
N LYS A 4 -76.16 -90.34 -48.64
CA LYS A 4 -75.69 -91.62 -49.19
C LYS A 4 -74.92 -92.44 -48.14
N ILE A 5 -74.20 -91.77 -47.25
CA ILE A 5 -73.49 -92.41 -46.13
C ILE A 5 -74.51 -92.92 -45.11
N GLN A 6 -75.53 -92.14 -44.75
CA GLN A 6 -76.58 -92.57 -43.84
C GLN A 6 -77.41 -93.75 -44.38
N ALA A 7 -77.71 -93.75 -45.68
CA ALA A 7 -78.40 -94.89 -46.31
C ALA A 7 -77.58 -96.17 -46.20
N ARG A 8 -76.27 -96.08 -46.47
CA ARG A 8 -75.32 -97.19 -46.34
C ARG A 8 -75.13 -97.63 -44.89
N GLU A 9 -75.09 -96.70 -43.94
CA GLU A 9 -75.03 -96.99 -42.49
C GLU A 9 -76.30 -97.71 -42.01
N GLY A 10 -77.46 -97.36 -42.57
CA GLY A 10 -78.71 -98.09 -42.38
C GLY A 10 -78.62 -99.52 -42.93
N GLU A 11 -78.26 -99.67 -44.20
CA GLU A 11 -78.10 -100.98 -44.86
C GLU A 11 -77.16 -101.93 -44.12
N ILE A 12 -76.03 -101.41 -43.61
CA ILE A 12 -75.06 -102.18 -42.82
C ILE A 12 -75.56 -102.42 -41.39
N GLY A 13 -76.33 -101.47 -40.84
CA GLY A 13 -76.92 -101.47 -39.51
C GLY A 13 -77.93 -102.60 -39.27
N TYR A 14 -78.76 -102.87 -40.29
CA TYR A 14 -79.80 -103.89 -40.22
C TYR A 14 -79.21 -105.30 -40.16
N GLY A 15 -79.71 -106.14 -39.24
CA GLY A 15 -79.24 -107.53 -39.09
C GLY A 15 -77.90 -107.73 -38.39
N LEU A 16 -77.25 -106.66 -37.91
CA LEU A 16 -76.05 -106.76 -37.06
C LEU A 16 -76.41 -107.39 -35.70
N ILE A 17 -75.54 -108.28 -35.21
CA ILE A 17 -75.69 -108.94 -33.92
C ILE A 17 -74.89 -108.18 -32.87
N ASN A 18 -75.50 -107.91 -31.72
CA ASN A 18 -74.82 -107.22 -30.63
C ASN A 18 -73.82 -108.17 -29.96
N THR A 19 -72.53 -107.83 -30.01
CA THR A 19 -71.42 -108.65 -29.48
C THR A 19 -71.54 -108.93 -27.97
N LYS A 20 -72.25 -108.09 -27.21
CA LYS A 20 -72.43 -108.24 -25.76
C LYS A 20 -73.67 -109.02 -25.34
N THR A 21 -74.66 -109.15 -26.21
CA THR A 21 -75.97 -109.76 -25.87
C THR A 21 -76.38 -110.90 -26.81
N GLY A 22 -75.66 -111.12 -27.91
CA GLY A 22 -75.93 -112.20 -28.88
C GLY A 22 -77.21 -112.03 -29.71
N ASN A 23 -78.03 -111.02 -29.39
CA ASN A 23 -79.28 -110.72 -30.07
C ASN A 23 -79.05 -109.73 -31.22
N ALA A 24 -79.85 -109.86 -32.29
CA ALA A 24 -79.88 -108.89 -33.39
C ALA A 24 -80.25 -107.50 -32.85
N ILE A 25 -79.56 -106.47 -33.34
CA ILE A 25 -79.88 -105.08 -33.04
C ILE A 25 -81.25 -104.78 -33.64
N PRO A 26 -82.20 -104.23 -32.86
CA PRO A 26 -83.52 -103.94 -33.39
C PRO A 26 -83.45 -102.78 -34.39
N ASP A 27 -84.05 -102.97 -35.57
CA ASP A 27 -84.05 -101.99 -36.67
C ASP A 27 -84.56 -100.61 -36.21
N LYS A 28 -85.56 -100.58 -35.31
CA LYS A 28 -86.10 -99.35 -34.69
C LYS A 28 -85.06 -98.56 -33.87
N LEU A 29 -84.01 -99.20 -33.38
CA LEU A 29 -82.91 -98.54 -32.68
C LEU A 29 -81.92 -97.94 -33.67
N VAL A 30 -81.62 -98.66 -34.77
CA VAL A 30 -80.80 -98.16 -35.87
C VAL A 30 -81.41 -96.89 -36.46
N ASP A 31 -82.72 -96.91 -36.76
CA ASP A 31 -83.46 -95.73 -37.25
C ASP A 31 -83.39 -94.54 -36.28
N ARG A 32 -83.53 -94.79 -34.98
CA ARG A 32 -83.44 -93.73 -33.95
C ARG A 32 -82.04 -93.13 -33.89
N LEU A 33 -80.98 -93.94 -34.03
CA LEU A 33 -79.61 -93.45 -34.06
C LEU A 33 -79.32 -92.64 -35.32
N ILE A 34 -79.76 -93.10 -36.49
CA ILE A 34 -79.64 -92.36 -37.77
C ILE A 34 -80.40 -91.03 -37.68
N HIS A 35 -81.61 -91.04 -37.13
CA HIS A 35 -82.40 -89.83 -36.93
C HIS A 35 -81.71 -88.84 -35.97
N ARG A 36 -81.15 -89.34 -34.86
CA ARG A 36 -80.37 -88.52 -33.91
C ARG A 36 -79.12 -87.91 -34.58
N GLN A 37 -78.39 -88.70 -35.36
CA GLN A 37 -77.23 -88.21 -36.12
C GLN A 37 -77.62 -87.10 -37.10
N LEU A 38 -78.77 -87.24 -37.77
CA LEU A 38 -79.29 -86.21 -38.68
C LEU A 38 -79.59 -84.90 -37.94
N ILE A 39 -80.29 -84.97 -36.80
CA ILE A 39 -80.60 -83.78 -35.98
C ILE A 39 -79.33 -83.12 -35.47
N GLN A 40 -78.41 -83.90 -34.87
CA GLN A 40 -77.14 -83.37 -34.35
C GLN A 40 -76.29 -82.75 -35.46
N MET A 41 -76.26 -83.36 -36.65
CA MET A 41 -75.55 -82.78 -37.77
C MET A 41 -76.20 -81.47 -38.23
N GLY A 42 -77.53 -81.37 -38.24
CA GLY A 42 -78.24 -80.12 -38.51
C GLY A 42 -77.84 -79.02 -37.53
N GLN A 43 -77.77 -79.35 -36.24
CA GLN A 43 -77.31 -78.43 -35.19
C GLN A 43 -75.85 -78.01 -35.39
N VAL A 44 -74.94 -78.97 -35.62
CA VAL A 44 -73.52 -78.69 -35.87
C VAL A 44 -73.34 -77.86 -37.14
N SER A 45 -74.10 -78.15 -38.19
CA SER A 45 -74.05 -77.37 -39.43
C SER A 45 -74.54 -75.95 -39.23
N SER A 46 -75.61 -75.75 -38.46
CA SER A 46 -76.11 -74.43 -38.09
C SER A 46 -75.06 -73.65 -37.26
N MET A 47 -74.50 -74.28 -36.24
CA MET A 47 -73.44 -73.69 -35.40
C MET A 47 -72.18 -73.34 -36.21
N ARG A 48 -71.78 -74.19 -37.15
CA ARG A 48 -70.64 -73.91 -38.05
C ARG A 48 -70.93 -72.71 -38.93
N LEU A 49 -72.14 -72.59 -39.47
CA LEU A 49 -72.54 -71.44 -40.27
C LEU A 49 -72.53 -70.16 -39.43
N THR A 50 -73.07 -70.18 -38.21
CA THR A 50 -73.01 -69.02 -37.31
C THR A 50 -71.58 -68.66 -36.94
N PHE A 51 -70.71 -69.64 -36.70
CA PHE A 51 -69.30 -69.41 -36.44
C PHE A 51 -68.59 -68.75 -37.63
N ILE A 52 -68.82 -69.23 -38.85
CA ILE A 52 -68.26 -68.64 -40.07
C ILE A 52 -68.73 -67.19 -40.23
N LYS A 53 -70.02 -66.92 -40.04
CA LYS A 53 -70.58 -65.56 -40.10
C LYS A 53 -69.95 -64.64 -39.05
N LEU A 54 -69.85 -65.09 -37.80
CA LEU A 54 -69.24 -64.30 -36.72
C LEU A 54 -67.76 -64.04 -37.00
N LYS A 55 -67.01 -65.05 -37.47
CA LYS A 55 -65.61 -64.89 -37.84
C LYS A 55 -65.44 -63.84 -38.95
N GLN A 56 -66.30 -63.88 -39.97
CA GLN A 56 -66.29 -62.89 -41.04
C GLN A 56 -66.63 -61.50 -40.53
N MET A 57 -67.68 -61.36 -39.69
CA MET A 57 -68.02 -60.08 -39.07
C MET A 57 -66.88 -59.52 -38.22
N VAL A 58 -66.17 -60.36 -37.46
CA VAL A 58 -65.01 -59.93 -36.67
C VAL A 58 -63.91 -59.42 -37.60
N GLN A 59 -63.62 -60.14 -38.68
CA GLN A 59 -62.61 -59.72 -39.65
C GLN A 59 -62.97 -58.37 -40.29
N GLU A 60 -64.22 -58.23 -40.76
CA GLU A 60 -64.73 -56.97 -41.33
C GLU A 60 -64.60 -55.79 -40.35
N LYS A 61 -64.81 -56.04 -39.06
CA LYS A 61 -64.63 -55.01 -38.02
C LYS A 61 -63.16 -54.69 -37.76
N LEU A 62 -62.27 -55.67 -37.79
CA LEU A 62 -60.84 -55.45 -37.64
C LEU A 62 -60.26 -54.66 -38.82
N ASP A 63 -60.67 -55.00 -40.05
CA ASP A 63 -60.25 -54.31 -41.25
C ASP A 63 -60.74 -52.84 -41.22
N ALA A 64 -62.00 -52.62 -40.82
CA ALA A 64 -62.52 -51.26 -40.65
C ALA A 64 -61.78 -50.45 -39.56
N ILE A 65 -61.31 -51.10 -38.48
CA ILE A 65 -60.49 -50.44 -37.45
C ILE A 65 -59.08 -50.13 -38.00
N ALA A 66 -58.51 -51.01 -38.83
CA ALA A 66 -57.23 -50.77 -39.48
C ALA A 66 -57.32 -49.58 -40.44
N ASP A 67 -58.36 -49.53 -41.28
CA ASP A 67 -58.63 -48.42 -42.20
C ASP A 67 -58.83 -47.09 -41.46
N LEU A 68 -59.48 -47.10 -40.29
CA LEU A 68 -59.65 -45.90 -39.46
C LEU A 68 -58.35 -45.44 -38.78
N ASN A 69 -57.43 -46.36 -38.52
CA ASN A 69 -56.12 -46.02 -37.95
C ASN A 69 -55.15 -45.46 -38.99
N GLU A 70 -55.37 -45.74 -40.28
CA GLU A 70 -54.58 -45.19 -41.38
C GLU A 70 -55.23 -43.92 -41.94
N ILE A 71 -54.61 -42.76 -41.72
CA ILE A 71 -55.09 -41.49 -42.31
C ILE A 71 -54.86 -41.47 -43.82
N ALA A 72 -53.77 -42.09 -44.25
CA ALA A 72 -53.34 -42.26 -45.64
C ALA A 72 -52.57 -43.59 -45.73
N PRO A 73 -52.44 -44.21 -46.92
CA PRO A 73 -51.76 -45.49 -47.04
C PRO A 73 -50.32 -45.39 -46.50
N GLY A 74 -50.03 -46.16 -45.45
CA GLY A 74 -48.74 -46.16 -44.76
C GLY A 74 -48.52 -45.03 -43.74
N PHE A 75 -49.55 -44.25 -43.40
CA PHE A 75 -49.51 -43.22 -42.37
C PHE A 75 -50.52 -43.50 -41.27
N LEU A 76 -50.00 -43.89 -40.10
CA LEU A 76 -50.82 -44.16 -38.94
C LEU A 76 -51.23 -42.85 -38.24
N LEU A 77 -52.43 -42.82 -37.68
CA LEU A 77 -52.95 -41.70 -36.89
C LEU A 77 -52.03 -41.34 -35.72
N ALA A 78 -51.42 -42.34 -35.09
CA ALA A 78 -50.49 -42.14 -33.98
C ALA A 78 -49.25 -41.31 -34.38
N ASP A 79 -48.72 -41.51 -35.60
CA ASP A 79 -47.56 -40.77 -36.08
C ASP A 79 -47.90 -39.29 -36.30
N PHE A 80 -49.12 -39.02 -36.79
CA PHE A 80 -49.62 -37.65 -36.94
C PHE A 80 -49.79 -36.96 -35.59
N GLU A 81 -50.37 -37.65 -34.60
CA GLU A 81 -50.50 -37.13 -33.25
C GLU A 81 -49.14 -36.87 -32.61
N GLN A 82 -48.18 -37.78 -32.78
CA GLN A 82 -46.81 -37.60 -32.31
C GLN A 82 -46.15 -36.39 -32.97
N LEU A 83 -46.30 -36.22 -34.30
CA LEU A 83 -45.75 -35.09 -35.01
C LEU A 83 -46.35 -33.77 -34.52
N LYS A 84 -47.66 -33.75 -34.22
CA LYS A 84 -48.34 -32.60 -33.65
C LYS A 84 -47.78 -32.22 -32.27
N VAL A 85 -47.59 -33.21 -31.40
CA VAL A 85 -46.98 -33.01 -30.07
C VAL A 85 -45.55 -32.49 -30.20
N MET A 86 -44.75 -33.09 -31.10
CA MET A 86 -43.38 -32.63 -31.34
C MET A 86 -43.35 -31.20 -31.86
N ASN A 87 -44.21 -30.85 -32.83
CA ASN A 87 -44.27 -29.51 -33.37
C ASN A 87 -44.64 -28.47 -32.29
N GLN A 88 -45.62 -28.79 -31.43
CA GLN A 88 -45.95 -27.95 -30.28
C GLN A 88 -44.74 -27.78 -29.34
N SER A 89 -44.06 -28.87 -28.98
CA SER A 89 -42.87 -28.82 -28.13
C SER A 89 -41.72 -28.00 -28.73
N TYR A 90 -41.52 -28.07 -30.05
CA TYR A 90 -40.53 -27.23 -30.73
C TYR A 90 -40.95 -25.76 -30.77
N GLY A 91 -42.25 -25.47 -30.91
CA GLY A 91 -42.80 -24.12 -30.74
C GLY A 91 -42.49 -23.55 -29.35
N ASP A 92 -42.83 -24.29 -28.30
CA ASP A 92 -42.59 -23.87 -26.91
C ASP A 92 -41.08 -23.62 -26.66
N LYS A 93 -40.20 -24.47 -27.21
CA LYS A 93 -38.75 -24.28 -27.13
C LYS A 93 -38.27 -23.05 -27.88
N LEU A 94 -38.83 -22.76 -29.06
CA LEU A 94 -38.49 -21.55 -29.81
C LEU A 94 -38.90 -20.30 -29.03
N GLU A 95 -40.09 -20.27 -28.47
CA GLU A 95 -40.57 -19.16 -27.64
C GLU A 95 -39.65 -18.95 -26.41
N GLU A 96 -39.29 -20.02 -25.70
CA GLU A 96 -38.38 -19.93 -24.55
C GLU A 96 -37.01 -19.34 -24.93
N ARG A 97 -36.47 -19.74 -26.10
CA ARG A 97 -35.20 -19.21 -26.61
C ARG A 97 -35.33 -17.76 -27.07
N ASP A 98 -36.44 -17.37 -27.70
CA ASP A 98 -36.69 -16.00 -28.12
C ASP A 98 -36.84 -15.05 -26.92
N GLU A 99 -37.49 -15.49 -25.85
CA GLU A 99 -37.54 -14.76 -24.59
C GLU A 99 -36.16 -14.61 -23.95
N GLU A 100 -35.35 -15.67 -23.98
CA GLU A 100 -33.98 -15.64 -23.48
C GLU A 100 -33.10 -14.67 -24.28
N LEU A 101 -33.17 -14.73 -25.61
CA LEU A 101 -32.50 -13.78 -26.51
C LEU A 101 -32.94 -12.34 -26.24
N SER A 102 -34.23 -12.11 -26.02
CA SER A 102 -34.77 -10.78 -25.71
C SER A 102 -34.25 -10.27 -24.36
N ARG A 103 -34.21 -11.12 -23.33
CA ARG A 103 -33.60 -10.80 -22.03
C ARG A 103 -32.11 -10.48 -22.16
N LEU A 104 -31.36 -11.24 -22.96
CA LEU A 104 -29.94 -10.99 -23.20
C LEU A 104 -29.71 -9.69 -23.96
N ARG A 105 -30.51 -9.39 -24.98
CA ARG A 105 -30.45 -8.09 -25.71
C ARG A 105 -30.69 -6.91 -24.77
N ALA A 106 -31.67 -7.01 -23.87
CA ALA A 106 -31.94 -5.96 -22.88
C ALA A 106 -30.74 -5.76 -21.92
N LYS A 107 -30.12 -6.85 -21.46
CA LYS A 107 -28.90 -6.79 -20.64
C LYS A 107 -27.75 -6.14 -21.41
N CYS A 108 -27.53 -6.52 -22.67
CA CYS A 108 -26.50 -5.91 -23.52
C CYS A 108 -26.73 -4.41 -23.75
N ALA A 109 -27.98 -3.98 -23.95
CA ALA A 109 -28.28 -2.55 -24.09
C ALA A 109 -27.95 -1.77 -22.81
N SER A 110 -28.32 -2.33 -21.64
CA SER A 110 -27.99 -1.73 -20.34
C SER A 110 -26.48 -1.67 -20.10
N THR A 111 -25.72 -2.72 -20.43
CA THR A 111 -24.26 -2.70 -20.29
C THR A 111 -23.60 -1.71 -21.24
N ILE A 112 -24.08 -1.55 -22.48
CA ILE A 112 -23.61 -0.51 -23.40
C ILE A 112 -23.83 0.88 -22.81
N GLN A 113 -24.99 1.14 -22.22
CA GLN A 113 -25.26 2.43 -21.56
C GLN A 113 -24.31 2.67 -20.37
N ILE A 114 -24.08 1.66 -19.53
CA ILE A 114 -23.12 1.75 -18.42
C ILE A 114 -21.70 2.05 -18.95
N LEU A 115 -21.28 1.36 -20.01
CA LEU A 115 -19.98 1.60 -20.64
C LEU A 115 -19.85 3.01 -21.22
N ALA A 116 -20.93 3.56 -21.79
CA ALA A 116 -20.97 4.94 -22.25
C ALA A 116 -20.77 5.93 -21.09
N HIS A 117 -21.50 5.76 -19.98
CA HIS A 117 -21.32 6.61 -18.79
C HIS A 117 -19.91 6.48 -18.18
N LEU A 118 -19.33 5.27 -18.16
CA LEU A 118 -17.95 5.07 -17.70
C LEU A 118 -16.93 5.77 -18.62
N ARG A 119 -17.16 5.75 -19.93
CA ARG A 119 -16.33 6.46 -20.90
C ARG A 119 -16.40 7.97 -20.69
N GLU A 120 -17.59 8.53 -20.52
CA GLU A 120 -17.81 9.94 -20.22
C GLU A 120 -17.10 10.35 -18.93
N LYS A 121 -17.28 9.58 -17.85
CA LYS A 121 -16.63 9.83 -16.56
C LYS A 121 -15.11 9.75 -16.65
N SER A 122 -14.58 8.79 -17.40
CA SER A 122 -13.14 8.66 -17.65
C SER A 122 -12.60 9.89 -18.39
N SER A 123 -13.31 10.36 -19.41
CA SER A 123 -12.93 11.57 -20.15
C SER A 123 -12.98 12.82 -19.27
N ALA A 124 -13.98 12.96 -18.41
CA ALA A 124 -14.06 14.06 -17.46
C ALA A 124 -12.87 14.06 -16.49
N LEU A 125 -12.55 12.89 -15.90
CA LEU A 125 -11.40 12.76 -15.02
C LEU A 125 -10.06 13.04 -15.73
N GLN A 126 -9.94 12.68 -17.00
CA GLN A 126 -8.75 13.02 -17.79
C GLN A 126 -8.60 14.54 -17.97
N ASN A 127 -9.70 15.25 -18.21
CA ASN A 127 -9.69 16.71 -18.28
C ASN A 127 -9.34 17.32 -16.92
N ASP A 128 -9.95 16.84 -15.83
CA ASP A 128 -9.64 17.32 -14.47
C ASP A 128 -8.14 17.13 -14.14
N VAL A 129 -7.55 16.00 -14.55
CA VAL A 129 -6.11 15.76 -14.39
C VAL A 129 -5.29 16.75 -15.21
N ALA A 130 -5.69 17.05 -16.45
CA ALA A 130 -4.99 18.02 -17.29
C ALA A 130 -5.04 19.43 -16.66
N ASP A 131 -6.20 19.85 -16.18
CA ASP A 131 -6.40 21.15 -15.52
C ASP A 131 -5.53 21.26 -14.25
N LEU A 132 -5.53 20.21 -13.41
CA LEU A 132 -4.68 20.16 -12.21
C LEU A 132 -3.18 20.17 -12.56
N MET A 133 -2.78 19.54 -13.67
CA MET A 133 -1.40 19.58 -14.12
C MET A 133 -1.00 20.99 -14.58
N GLU A 134 -1.90 21.73 -15.22
CA GLU A 134 -1.71 23.13 -15.60
C GLU A 134 -1.56 24.03 -14.36
N GLU A 135 -2.50 23.95 -13.41
CA GLU A 135 -2.42 24.69 -12.13
C GLU A 135 -1.11 24.38 -11.38
N ARG A 136 -0.69 23.11 -11.36
CA ARG A 136 0.58 22.71 -10.78
C ARG A 136 1.77 23.37 -11.50
N ASN A 137 1.77 23.42 -12.82
CA ASN A 137 2.86 24.04 -13.59
C ASN A 137 2.92 25.55 -13.36
N GLU A 138 1.77 26.22 -13.26
CA GLU A 138 1.69 27.65 -12.95
C GLU A 138 2.29 27.95 -11.58
N THR A 139 1.89 27.21 -10.55
CA THR A 139 2.44 27.36 -9.20
C THR A 139 3.94 27.05 -9.13
N GLU A 140 4.43 26.05 -9.89
CA GLU A 140 5.86 25.79 -10.01
C GLU A 140 6.60 26.96 -10.67
N TRP A 141 6.04 27.54 -11.74
CA TRP A 141 6.62 28.69 -12.40
C TRP A 141 6.70 29.90 -11.46
N GLU A 142 5.63 30.19 -10.72
CA GLU A 142 5.61 31.24 -9.70
C GLU A 142 6.68 30.99 -8.62
N PHE A 143 6.79 29.75 -8.13
CA PHE A 143 7.81 29.36 -7.17
C PHE A 143 9.23 29.61 -7.70
N PHE A 144 9.51 29.23 -8.95
CA PHE A 144 10.81 29.48 -9.57
C PHE A 144 11.09 30.97 -9.73
N ASN A 145 10.10 31.76 -10.09
CA ASN A 145 10.23 33.22 -10.22
C ASN A 145 10.54 33.87 -8.86
N VAL A 146 9.79 33.52 -7.81
CA VAL A 146 10.04 34.00 -6.44
C VAL A 146 11.42 33.54 -5.94
N ARG A 147 11.82 32.30 -6.24
CA ARG A 147 13.15 31.79 -5.87
C ARG A 147 14.27 32.56 -6.58
N SER A 148 14.10 32.90 -7.85
CA SER A 148 15.06 33.69 -8.63
C SER A 148 15.22 35.10 -8.06
N THR A 149 14.11 35.80 -7.81
CA THR A 149 14.13 37.14 -7.19
C THR A 149 14.75 37.14 -5.80
N LEU A 150 14.46 36.12 -4.97
CA LEU A 150 15.12 35.94 -3.68
C LEU A 150 16.64 35.73 -3.80
N ASN A 151 17.09 34.99 -4.80
CA ASN A 151 18.52 34.81 -5.04
C ASN A 151 19.20 36.12 -5.45
N LEU A 152 18.58 36.91 -6.34
CA LEU A 152 19.10 38.23 -6.73
C LEU A 152 19.20 39.19 -5.54
N THR A 153 18.16 39.24 -4.70
CA THR A 153 18.17 40.09 -3.50
C THR A 153 19.20 39.62 -2.47
N LYS A 154 19.39 38.31 -2.29
CA LYS A 154 20.48 37.77 -1.45
C LYS A 154 21.86 38.16 -1.98
N GLN A 155 22.10 38.06 -3.29
CA GLN A 155 23.35 38.48 -3.91
C GLN A 155 23.62 39.97 -3.67
N HIS A 156 22.62 40.83 -3.87
CA HIS A 156 22.74 42.26 -3.60
C HIS A 156 23.06 42.54 -2.12
N ARG A 157 22.34 41.89 -1.19
CA ARG A 157 22.63 41.99 0.24
C ARG A 157 24.06 41.56 0.57
N ASP A 158 24.52 40.46 0.00
CA ASP A 158 25.85 39.92 0.27
C ASP A 158 26.94 40.83 -0.34
N TYR A 159 26.68 41.47 -1.49
CA TYR A 159 27.51 42.53 -2.06
C TYR A 159 27.63 43.74 -1.12
N CYS A 160 26.50 44.28 -0.62
CA CYS A 160 26.52 45.38 0.34
C CYS A 160 27.25 44.99 1.63
N ARG A 161 27.04 43.77 2.13
CA ARG A 161 27.72 43.25 3.33
C ARG A 161 29.23 43.17 3.11
N HIS A 162 29.66 42.71 1.95
CA HIS A 162 31.07 42.69 1.59
C HIS A 162 31.65 44.11 1.56
N GLY A 163 30.96 45.08 0.94
CA GLY A 163 31.38 46.49 0.94
C GLY A 163 31.46 47.10 2.34
N ILE A 164 30.48 46.82 3.22
CA ILE A 164 30.51 47.27 4.62
C ILE A 164 31.73 46.68 5.34
N ASN A 165 32.01 45.39 5.15
CA ASN A 165 33.16 44.74 5.77
C ASN A 165 34.47 45.34 5.23
N GLN A 166 34.59 45.57 3.92
CA GLN A 166 35.77 46.18 3.34
C GLN A 166 36.01 47.60 3.89
N MET A 167 34.97 48.43 3.94
CA MET A 167 35.07 49.78 4.52
C MET A 167 35.44 49.73 6.01
N ARG A 168 34.93 48.72 6.74
CA ARG A 168 35.29 48.49 8.15
C ARG A 168 36.77 48.11 8.29
N ASP A 169 37.26 47.25 7.41
CA ASP A 169 38.66 46.80 7.37
C ASP A 169 39.59 47.97 7.02
N ASP A 170 39.25 48.76 5.99
CA ASP A 170 40.00 49.96 5.56
C ASP A 170 40.02 51.05 6.65
N SER A 171 38.91 51.20 7.38
CA SER A 171 38.80 52.15 8.49
C SER A 171 39.52 51.69 9.76
N GLY A 172 39.93 50.41 9.85
CA GLY A 172 40.70 49.86 10.96
C GLY A 172 40.12 50.16 12.34
N LEU A 173 41.00 50.63 13.25
CA LEU A 173 40.63 50.98 14.64
C LEU A 173 39.67 52.16 14.75
N LEU A 174 39.47 52.96 13.70
CA LEU A 174 38.53 54.08 13.72
C LEU A 174 37.09 53.59 13.96
N THR A 175 36.78 52.35 13.58
CA THR A 175 35.47 51.71 13.80
C THR A 175 35.26 51.24 15.23
N GLN A 176 36.34 51.14 16.03
CA GLN A 176 36.31 50.70 17.42
C GLN A 176 36.92 51.77 18.33
N PRO A 177 36.14 52.80 18.70
CA PRO A 177 36.66 53.98 19.42
C PRO A 177 37.14 53.65 20.84
N THR A 178 36.62 52.59 21.45
CA THR A 178 37.06 52.12 22.77
C THR A 178 38.47 51.54 22.70
N LEU A 179 38.72 50.64 21.75
CA LEU A 179 40.03 50.03 21.56
C LEU A 179 41.08 51.08 21.16
N LEU A 180 40.70 52.04 20.31
CA LEU A 180 41.60 53.14 19.94
C LEU A 180 42.00 53.96 21.18
N ARG A 181 41.02 54.33 22.02
CA ARG A 181 41.27 55.07 23.26
C ARG A 181 42.15 54.28 24.24
N ASP A 182 41.93 52.97 24.35
CA ASP A 182 42.74 52.11 25.22
C ASP A 182 44.19 51.99 24.71
N MET A 183 44.39 51.92 23.38
CA MET A 183 45.73 51.95 22.79
C MET A 183 46.42 53.31 22.98
N GLU A 184 45.69 54.41 22.82
CA GLU A 184 46.20 55.75 23.10
C GLU A 184 46.63 55.89 24.56
N GLN A 185 45.81 55.39 25.49
CA GLN A 185 46.15 55.36 26.91
C GLN A 185 47.37 54.48 27.17
N GLY A 186 47.45 53.30 26.54
CA GLY A 186 48.62 52.43 26.64
C GLY A 186 49.91 53.07 26.12
N LEU A 187 49.83 53.94 25.10
CA LEU A 187 50.98 54.73 24.63
C LEU A 187 51.40 55.80 25.65
N VAL A 188 50.45 56.42 26.34
CA VAL A 188 50.74 57.36 27.43
C VAL A 188 51.43 56.63 28.57
N ASP A 189 50.87 55.50 29.01
CA ASP A 189 51.41 54.68 30.09
C ASP A 189 52.81 54.14 29.75
N ALA A 190 53.03 53.71 28.50
CA ALA A 190 54.34 53.28 28.03
C ALA A 190 55.39 54.41 28.06
N LYS A 191 55.00 55.66 27.74
CA LYS A 191 55.90 56.83 27.84
C LYS A 191 56.25 57.13 29.29
N VAL A 192 55.27 57.07 30.20
CA VAL A 192 55.50 57.26 31.64
C VAL A 192 56.48 56.20 32.15
N LEU A 193 56.24 54.92 31.84
CA LEU A 193 57.10 53.82 32.25
C LEU A 193 58.51 53.93 31.68
N ALA A 194 58.66 54.40 30.43
CA ALA A 194 59.96 54.67 29.83
C ALA A 194 60.72 55.80 30.56
N GLY A 195 60.01 56.85 30.99
CA GLY A 195 60.56 57.92 31.81
C GLY A 195 61.02 57.42 33.18
N GLU A 196 60.20 56.61 33.86
CA GLU A 196 60.57 55.95 35.12
C GLU A 196 61.80 55.06 34.96
N LEU A 197 61.88 54.29 33.87
CA LEU A 197 63.02 53.43 33.57
C LEU A 197 64.29 54.26 33.36
N GLN A 198 64.21 55.39 32.65
CA GLN A 198 65.34 56.32 32.52
C GLN A 198 65.78 56.90 33.87
N HIS A 199 64.83 57.25 34.73
CA HIS A 199 65.12 57.73 36.08
C HIS A 199 65.82 56.66 36.92
N VAL A 200 65.32 55.42 36.92
CA VAL A 200 65.95 54.28 37.61
C VAL A 200 67.34 53.98 37.04
N MET A 201 67.52 54.05 35.72
CA MET A 201 68.83 53.90 35.09
C MET A 201 69.81 55.00 35.51
N ALA A 202 69.35 56.24 35.68
CA ALA A 202 70.17 57.34 36.16
C ALA A 202 70.58 57.14 37.63
N GLU A 203 69.65 56.71 38.48
CA GLU A 203 69.91 56.34 39.88
C GLU A 203 70.88 55.16 39.98
N TYR A 204 70.70 54.11 39.17
CA TYR A 204 71.63 53.00 39.09
C TYR A 204 73.03 53.47 38.67
N LYS A 205 73.14 54.34 37.66
CA LYS A 205 74.42 54.95 37.24
C LYS A 205 75.06 55.78 38.37
N LYS A 206 74.28 56.50 39.18
CA LYS A 206 74.80 57.25 40.35
C LYS A 206 75.31 56.29 41.43
N ARG A 207 74.53 55.27 41.80
CA ARG A 207 74.94 54.23 42.76
C ARG A 207 76.17 53.45 42.27
N ALA A 208 76.25 53.13 40.98
CA ALA A 208 77.43 52.50 40.38
C ALA A 208 78.69 53.38 40.48
N ARG A 209 78.56 54.71 40.30
CA ARG A 209 79.66 55.66 40.55
C ARG A 209 80.06 55.70 42.02
N GLN A 210 79.10 55.68 42.94
CA GLN A 210 79.37 55.61 44.39
C GLN A 210 80.11 54.32 44.75
N ILE A 211 79.71 53.17 44.21
CA ILE A 211 80.40 51.89 44.41
C ILE A 211 81.83 51.95 43.85
N LYS A 212 82.05 52.56 42.67
CA LYS A 212 83.40 52.76 42.14
C LYS A 212 84.28 53.60 43.08
N ARG A 213 83.75 54.70 43.63
CA ARG A 213 84.46 55.55 44.61
C ARG A 213 84.78 54.81 45.91
N ILE A 214 83.87 53.95 46.38
CA ILE A 214 84.12 53.09 47.55
C ILE A 214 85.21 52.07 47.22
N ARG A 215 85.20 51.47 46.02
CA ARG A 215 86.26 50.55 45.56
C ARG A 215 87.63 51.24 45.47
N THR A 216 87.72 52.46 44.92
CA THR A 216 89.01 53.19 44.87
C THR A 216 89.51 53.52 46.27
N ARG A 217 88.63 53.91 47.21
CA ARG A 217 88.99 54.11 48.63
C ARG A 217 89.44 52.83 49.33
N ILE A 218 88.85 51.67 49.00
CA ILE A 218 89.29 50.37 49.50
C ILE A 218 90.66 50.01 48.93
N GLU A 219 90.92 50.31 47.66
CA GLU A 219 92.21 50.04 47.01
C GLU A 219 93.31 50.98 47.53
N GLU A 220 93.00 52.26 47.77
CA GLU A 220 93.86 53.21 48.49
C GLU A 220 94.13 52.74 49.93
N ALA A 221 93.14 52.19 50.63
CA ALA A 221 93.32 51.60 51.96
C ALA A 221 94.15 50.30 51.94
N LYS A 222 94.14 49.54 50.84
CA LYS A 222 95.02 48.38 50.62
C LYS A 222 96.46 48.81 50.28
N GLU A 223 96.65 49.85 49.47
CA GLU A 223 97.96 50.46 49.18
C GLU A 223 98.58 51.08 50.44
N MET A 224 97.78 51.75 51.28
CA MET A 224 98.19 52.23 52.60
C MET A 224 98.52 51.09 53.59
N ARG A 225 97.96 49.88 53.39
CA ARG A 225 98.38 48.65 54.10
C ARG A 225 99.67 48.04 53.56
N ARG A 226 100.00 48.23 52.27
CA ARG A 226 101.27 47.80 51.67
C ARG A 226 102.48 48.62 52.16
N LEU A 227 102.27 49.89 52.53
CA LEU A 227 103.33 50.83 52.95
C LEU A 227 103.67 50.84 54.47
N GLY A 228 103.25 49.82 55.23
CA GLY A 228 103.97 49.41 56.46
C GLY A 228 104.14 50.44 57.59
N ARG A 229 103.09 51.18 57.99
CA ARG A 229 103.06 51.90 59.28
C ARG A 229 101.83 51.47 60.10
N ARG A 230 102.05 50.88 61.27
CA ARG A 230 100.98 50.67 62.26
C ARG A 230 100.83 51.93 63.11
N SER A 231 99.64 52.51 63.09
CA SER A 231 99.08 53.14 64.28
C SER A 231 97.59 52.85 64.37
N SER A 232 97.17 52.71 65.63
CA SER A 232 95.85 52.34 66.12
C SER A 232 94.78 53.32 65.65
N LEU A 233 93.79 52.83 64.90
CA LEU A 233 92.48 53.48 64.80
C LEU A 233 91.39 52.46 65.12
N ARG A 234 90.97 52.54 66.37
CA ARG A 234 89.73 51.98 66.88
C ARG A 234 88.57 52.73 66.20
N VAL A 235 87.89 52.11 65.24
CA VAL A 235 86.59 52.61 64.74
C VAL A 235 85.55 51.50 64.85
N ARG A 236 84.66 51.76 65.81
CA ARG A 236 83.40 51.10 66.20
C ARG A 236 82.74 50.20 65.15
N ASN A 237 82.38 49.00 65.62
CA ASN A 237 81.17 48.27 65.19
C ASN A 237 79.94 49.20 65.35
N PRO A 238 79.16 49.45 64.28
CA PRO A 238 77.80 49.94 64.37
C PRO A 238 76.87 48.77 64.03
N PHE A 239 76.75 47.81 64.95
CA PHE A 239 75.53 47.02 65.03
C PHE A 239 74.65 47.69 66.09
N LEU A 240 73.36 47.87 65.77
CA LEU A 240 72.23 48.14 66.68
C LEU A 240 71.84 49.61 66.94
N GLN A 241 70.87 50.06 66.14
CA GLN A 241 69.56 50.55 66.62
C GLN A 241 68.55 50.17 65.53
N VAL A 242 68.03 48.94 65.54
CA VAL A 242 66.65 48.61 65.97
C VAL A 242 65.70 49.81 65.97
N ARG A 243 64.87 49.90 64.93
CA ARG A 243 63.45 50.20 65.11
C ARG A 243 62.65 49.05 64.51
N ASN A 244 61.90 48.42 65.40
CA ASN A 244 60.91 47.39 65.12
C ASN A 244 59.73 48.04 64.39
N GLU A 245 59.45 47.60 63.17
CA GLU A 245 58.07 47.41 62.74
C GLU A 245 57.97 46.01 62.14
N ARG A 246 57.04 45.25 62.70
CA ARG A 246 56.76 43.86 62.39
C ARG A 246 55.98 43.80 61.08
N SER A 247 56.42 42.94 60.17
CA SER A 247 55.52 42.13 59.34
C SER A 247 56.31 40.98 58.71
N ASP A 248 56.41 39.91 59.49
CA ASP A 248 56.19 38.51 59.11
C ASP A 248 56.33 38.05 57.64
N ARG A 249 57.08 36.94 57.53
CA ARG A 249 57.12 35.90 56.48
C ARG A 249 58.13 36.04 55.35
N ILE A 250 59.29 35.48 55.64
CA ILE A 250 60.12 34.78 54.65
C ILE A 250 59.35 33.52 54.21
N CYS A 251 58.77 33.54 53.01
CA CYS A 251 58.47 32.31 52.29
C CYS A 251 59.73 31.86 51.55
N ARG A 252 60.43 30.86 52.10
CA ARG A 252 61.31 30.01 51.29
C ARG A 252 60.43 28.98 50.59
N GLY A 253 60.17 29.21 49.32
CA GLY A 253 59.57 28.26 48.40
C GLY A 253 60.02 28.60 47.00
N ARG A 254 60.44 27.60 46.23
CA ARG A 254 60.66 27.74 44.79
C ARG A 254 59.37 28.31 44.15
N PRO A 255 59.45 29.14 43.10
CA PRO A 255 58.25 29.47 42.34
C PRO A 255 57.72 28.18 41.70
N SER A 256 56.71 27.56 42.30
CA SER A 256 55.86 26.61 41.59
C SER A 256 54.99 27.43 40.64
N LEU A 257 55.03 27.07 39.36
CA LEU A 257 54.02 27.46 38.38
C LEU A 257 52.64 27.14 38.96
N MET A 258 51.93 28.16 39.42
CA MET A 258 50.49 28.08 39.61
C MET A 258 49.87 28.47 38.27
N MET A 259 49.51 27.46 37.45
CA MET A 259 48.44 27.67 36.49
C MET A 259 47.15 27.85 37.28
N PRO A 260 46.31 28.85 36.98
CA PRO A 260 44.95 28.86 37.49
C PRO A 260 44.22 27.65 36.92
N THR A 261 43.96 26.66 37.77
CA THR A 261 42.97 25.62 37.48
C THR A 261 41.60 26.28 37.49
N ILE A 262 40.98 26.32 36.32
CA ILE A 262 39.56 26.62 36.17
C ILE A 262 38.82 25.57 37.02
N GLU A 263 37.96 26.00 37.95
CA GLU A 263 37.12 25.06 38.69
C GLU A 263 36.27 24.23 37.70
N GLU A 264 36.17 22.91 37.91
CA GLU A 264 35.41 22.01 37.02
C GLU A 264 33.94 22.45 36.85
N THR A 265 33.42 23.24 37.79
CA THR A 265 32.06 23.80 37.79
C THR A 265 31.87 24.95 36.80
N ALA A 266 32.94 25.57 36.28
CA ALA A 266 32.84 26.69 35.32
C ALA A 266 32.36 26.25 33.92
N PHE A 267 32.38 24.94 33.63
CA PHE A 267 31.90 24.38 32.36
C PHE A 267 30.51 23.73 32.44
N ASP A 268 29.91 23.59 33.62
CA ASP A 268 28.55 23.02 33.75
C ASP A 268 27.47 23.95 33.16
N SER A 269 27.71 25.26 33.19
CA SER A 269 26.89 26.28 32.52
C SER A 269 26.87 26.14 31.00
N LEU A 270 27.84 25.43 30.42
CA LEU A 270 27.98 25.20 28.98
C LEU A 270 27.48 23.81 28.54
N ARG A 271 27.18 22.89 29.48
CA ARG A 271 26.58 21.58 29.17
C ARG A 271 25.06 21.63 28.94
N SER A 272 24.38 22.72 29.29
CA SER A 272 22.91 22.81 29.18
C SER A 272 22.40 23.45 27.88
N ILE A 273 23.27 23.98 27.02
CA ILE A 273 22.85 24.52 25.71
C ILE A 273 22.74 23.39 24.69
N LYS A 274 21.69 22.57 24.82
CA LYS A 274 21.23 21.75 23.70
C LYS A 274 20.53 22.66 22.68
N PRO A 275 20.86 22.60 21.37
CA PRO A 275 20.05 23.27 20.37
C PRO A 275 18.64 22.68 20.42
N LYS A 276 17.63 23.51 20.66
CA LYS A 276 16.22 23.15 20.51
C LYS A 276 15.96 22.98 19.00
N ILE A 277 16.27 21.80 18.46
CA ILE A 277 15.81 21.42 17.12
C ILE A 277 14.37 20.93 17.30
N THR A 278 13.42 21.84 17.18
CA THR A 278 12.01 21.47 17.03
C THR A 278 11.79 21.09 15.57
N TYR A 279 11.68 19.78 15.29
CA TYR A 279 11.03 19.34 14.07
C TYR A 279 9.52 19.53 14.27
N ASP A 280 9.00 20.66 13.83
CA ASP A 280 7.55 20.86 13.79
C ASP A 280 6.99 20.03 12.62
N ARG A 281 6.75 18.73 12.87
CA ARG A 281 5.92 17.89 11.99
C ARG A 281 4.44 18.12 12.32
N ARG A 282 3.99 19.36 12.24
CA ARG A 282 2.57 19.64 12.06
C ARG A 282 2.34 19.88 10.59
N ARG A 283 1.71 18.90 9.94
CA ARG A 283 0.97 19.17 8.71
C ARG A 283 0.02 20.32 9.03
N HIS A 284 0.24 21.49 8.46
CA HIS A 284 -0.81 22.49 8.40
C HIS A 284 -1.99 21.85 7.65
N PRO A 285 -3.21 21.81 8.23
CA PRO A 285 -4.37 21.44 7.44
C PRO A 285 -4.52 22.48 6.33
N LEU A 286 -4.59 21.99 5.10
CA LEU A 286 -4.96 22.78 3.94
C LEU A 286 -6.25 23.56 4.25
N ASN A 287 -6.26 24.80 3.79
CA ASN A 287 -7.33 25.79 3.94
C ASN A 287 -8.74 25.16 3.81
N PRO A 288 -9.69 25.36 4.75
CA PRO A 288 -11.03 24.75 4.68
C PRO A 288 -11.93 25.28 3.56
N LYS A 289 -11.43 26.15 2.66
CA LYS A 289 -12.23 26.82 1.64
C LYS A 289 -12.36 26.07 0.30
N LEU A 290 -11.81 24.87 0.17
CA LEU A 290 -11.90 24.08 -1.07
C LEU A 290 -12.84 22.86 -1.00
N CYS A 291 -13.43 22.55 0.15
CA CYS A 291 -14.48 21.52 0.25
C CYS A 291 -15.89 22.13 0.24
N LYS A 292 -16.30 22.70 -0.89
CA LYS A 292 -17.72 22.90 -1.25
C LYS A 292 -17.86 22.84 -2.76
N ARG A 293 -17.85 21.63 -3.32
CA ARG A 293 -18.41 21.27 -4.64
C ARG A 293 -18.31 19.75 -4.82
N ALA A 294 -19.03 19.03 -3.97
CA ALA A 294 -19.44 17.66 -4.22
C ALA A 294 -20.74 17.51 -3.43
N ASP A 295 -21.86 17.71 -4.13
CA ASP A 295 -23.20 17.17 -3.87
C ASP A 295 -24.17 17.93 -4.78
N GLY A 296 -24.44 17.31 -5.94
CA GLY A 296 -25.27 17.80 -7.04
C GLY A 296 -25.03 16.95 -8.28
#